data_AF-A0A519EKE1-F1
#
_entry.id   AF-A0A519EKE1-F1
#
_cell.length_a   1.000
_cell.length_b   1.000
_cell.length_c   1.000
_cell.angle_alpha   90.00
_cell.angle_beta   90.00
_cell.angle_gamma   90.00
#
_symmetry.space_group_name_H-M   'P 1'
#
loop_
_entity.id
_entity.type
_entity.pdbx_description
1 polymer ?
#
loop_
_entity_poly.entity_id
_entity_poly.type
_entity_poly.pdbx_seq_one_letter_code
_entity_poly.pdbx_strand_id
1 'polypeptide(L)'
;LTSYLLAATHEAAALDPAFAIPDNVRAPMESGLIAFVEGRLQREFWSPRKDLDVRKLAALEALSRYGKARGAMLGSITIAPNQWPTSAVIDWLQILKRVQDVPQRQQRLDEANNVLKARLSYQGTKVLFSTERDDYWWWLMTNGDVNTARLLLAVMDDPAWKDDIGKLANGFIGRQQNGAWHTTTANLWGGLALDKFSKVFESTPVAGITAATLGAAKAQVDWARVERVKTSDAAGAPNQTTAFGAPASPGNLRNNSMFVPWPNPPVRDTLLVTQQGTGKPWLTLQSIAAIELKAPFAAGYAIKKTITPVEQATAGKYTRGDVLRVTLEVNASADMTWVAITDPIPGRGLFDRRDGLLDGVA
;
A
#
# COMPACT_ATOMS: atom_id res chain seq x y z
N LEU A 1 24.19 -6.54 1.17
CA LEU A 1 24.00 -7.91 0.65
C LEU A 1 24.00 -8.96 1.76
N THR A 2 25.04 -9.09 2.57
CA THR A 2 25.07 -10.06 3.69
C THR A 2 23.86 -9.92 4.63
N SER A 3 23.54 -8.70 5.07
CA SER A 3 22.35 -8.44 5.90
C SER A 3 21.05 -8.86 5.20
N TYR A 4 20.93 -8.58 3.91
CA TYR A 4 19.77 -8.96 3.09
C TYR A 4 19.61 -10.49 3.01
N LEU A 5 20.69 -11.22 2.73
CA LEU A 5 20.66 -12.68 2.63
C LEU A 5 20.24 -13.30 3.97
N LEU A 6 20.83 -12.85 5.08
CA LEU A 6 20.49 -13.31 6.43
C LEU A 6 19.04 -13.01 6.79
N ALA A 7 18.52 -11.82 6.47
CA ALA A 7 17.14 -11.45 6.74
C ALA A 7 16.13 -12.24 5.90
N ALA A 8 16.36 -12.35 4.60
CA ALA A 8 15.47 -13.06 3.67
C ALA A 8 15.42 -14.57 3.97
N THR A 9 16.57 -15.20 4.24
CA THR A 9 16.62 -16.63 4.57
C THR A 9 16.03 -16.93 5.94
N HIS A 10 16.18 -16.04 6.93
CA HIS A 10 15.48 -16.19 8.21
C HIS A 10 13.96 -16.18 8.01
N GLU A 11 13.44 -15.28 7.17
CA GLU A 11 12.00 -15.16 6.90
C GLU A 11 11.48 -16.37 6.12
N ALA A 12 12.24 -16.85 5.14
CA ALA A 12 11.94 -18.07 4.38
C ALA A 12 12.01 -19.33 5.25
N ALA A 13 13.01 -19.45 6.12
CA ALA A 13 13.19 -20.60 7.02
C ALA A 13 12.04 -20.76 8.02
N ALA A 14 11.40 -19.65 8.40
CA ALA A 14 10.19 -19.68 9.22
C ALA A 14 8.96 -20.24 8.47
N LEU A 15 8.98 -20.25 7.13
CA LEU A 15 7.95 -20.87 6.31
C LEU A 15 8.27 -22.32 5.97
N ASP A 16 9.52 -22.58 5.60
CA ASP A 16 10.07 -23.90 5.28
C ASP A 16 11.52 -24.00 5.79
N PRO A 17 11.81 -24.87 6.77
CA PRO A 17 13.15 -25.04 7.33
C PRO A 17 14.25 -25.35 6.31
N ALA A 18 13.92 -25.84 5.11
CA ALA A 18 14.89 -26.12 4.04
C ALA A 18 15.65 -24.87 3.58
N PHE A 19 15.11 -23.67 3.80
CA PHE A 19 15.79 -22.41 3.47
C PHE A 19 16.76 -21.91 4.55
N ALA A 20 16.90 -22.63 5.67
CA ALA A 20 17.82 -22.25 6.73
C ALA A 20 19.29 -22.35 6.27
N ILE A 21 20.07 -21.29 6.53
CA ILE A 21 21.51 -21.31 6.25
C ILE A 21 22.23 -22.13 7.34
N PRO A 22 23.07 -23.12 6.96
CA PRO A 22 23.89 -23.87 7.90
C PRO A 22 24.78 -22.98 8.78
N ASP A 23 24.92 -23.36 10.05
CA ASP A 23 25.60 -22.55 11.07
C ASP A 23 27.05 -22.19 10.70
N ASN A 24 27.78 -23.12 10.07
CA ASN A 24 29.17 -22.90 9.62
C ASN A 24 29.28 -21.83 8.52
N VAL A 25 28.24 -21.66 7.69
CA VAL A 25 28.16 -20.61 6.67
C VAL A 25 27.64 -19.32 7.29
N ARG A 26 26.69 -19.41 8.23
CA ARG A 26 26.06 -18.28 8.89
C ARG A 26 27.00 -17.53 9.85
N ALA A 27 27.78 -18.24 10.67
CA ALA A 27 28.60 -17.64 11.72
C ALA A 27 29.66 -16.63 11.22
N PRO A 28 30.36 -16.86 10.10
CA PRO A 28 31.25 -15.85 9.51
C PRO A 28 30.51 -14.60 9.04
N MET A 29 29.29 -14.75 8.50
CA MET A 29 28.47 -13.62 8.07
C MET A 29 28.03 -12.76 9.26
N GLU A 30 27.55 -13.39 10.33
CA GLU A 30 27.20 -12.72 11.59
C GLU A 30 28.42 -11.98 12.17
N SER A 31 29.58 -12.64 12.21
CA SER A 31 30.82 -12.06 12.74
C SER A 31 31.26 -10.83 11.95
N GLY A 32 31.17 -10.88 10.61
CA GLY A 32 31.47 -9.74 9.74
C GLY A 32 30.49 -8.57 9.95
N LEU A 33 29.20 -8.85 10.14
CA LEU A 33 28.21 -7.81 10.43
C LEU A 33 28.42 -7.18 11.81
N ILE A 34 28.80 -7.97 12.83
CA ILE A 34 29.14 -7.44 14.16
C ILE A 34 30.33 -6.49 14.04
N ALA A 35 31.41 -6.90 13.37
CA ALA A 35 32.57 -6.05 13.16
C ALA A 35 32.22 -4.76 12.39
N PHE A 36 31.30 -4.84 11.42
CA PHE A 36 30.84 -3.69 10.65
C PHE A 36 30.02 -2.70 11.50
N VAL A 37 29.06 -3.19 12.29
CA VAL A 37 28.22 -2.33 13.16
C VAL A 37 29.07 -1.66 14.26
N GLU A 38 30.04 -2.39 14.82
CA GLU A 38 30.98 -1.87 15.81
C GLU A 38 32.06 -0.93 15.21
N GLY A 39 32.10 -0.78 13.88
CA GLY A 39 33.07 0.06 13.19
C GLY A 39 34.48 -0.53 13.07
N ARG A 40 34.69 -1.78 13.54
CA ARG A 40 35.94 -2.54 13.38
C ARG A 40 36.22 -2.94 11.93
N LEU A 41 35.16 -3.07 11.13
CA LEU A 41 35.22 -3.28 9.69
C LEU A 41 34.57 -2.09 8.99
N GLN A 42 35.28 -1.46 8.07
CA GLN A 42 34.75 -0.37 7.25
C GLN A 42 34.71 -0.81 5.79
N ARG A 43 33.63 -0.44 5.11
CA ARG A 43 33.48 -0.64 3.67
C ARG A 43 32.95 0.63 3.06
N GLU A 44 33.83 1.32 2.36
CA GLU A 44 33.50 2.46 1.55
C GLU A 44 33.07 1.98 0.17
N PHE A 45 31.97 2.53 -0.31
CA PHE A 45 31.53 2.39 -1.69
C PHE A 45 30.80 3.66 -2.08
N TRP A 46 30.74 3.92 -3.38
CA TRP A 46 30.04 5.09 -3.89
C TRP A 46 28.54 5.02 -3.61
N SER A 47 27.99 6.05 -2.98
CA SER A 47 26.56 6.19 -2.71
C SER A 47 26.09 7.61 -3.06
N PRO A 48 24.88 7.78 -3.64
CA PRO A 48 24.34 9.11 -3.93
C PRO A 48 24.07 9.98 -2.70
N ARG A 49 23.83 9.35 -1.54
CA ARG A 49 23.52 9.98 -0.25
C ARG A 49 24.24 9.22 0.87
N LYS A 50 24.47 9.88 2.02
CA LYS A 50 25.07 9.23 3.19
C LYS A 50 24.20 8.06 3.67
N ASP A 51 24.70 6.84 3.55
CA ASP A 51 23.92 5.61 3.79
C ASP A 51 24.46 4.72 4.92
N LEU A 52 25.53 5.16 5.61
CA LEU A 52 26.26 4.32 6.58
C LEU A 52 25.35 3.91 7.75
N ASP A 53 24.60 4.85 8.32
CA ASP A 53 23.69 4.57 9.45
C ASP A 53 22.57 3.61 9.03
N VAL A 54 22.01 3.79 7.83
CA VAL A 54 20.99 2.89 7.26
C VAL A 54 21.55 1.49 7.04
N ARG A 55 22.78 1.36 6.55
CA ARG A 55 23.45 0.07 6.40
C ARG A 55 23.73 -0.61 7.74
N LYS A 56 24.16 0.15 8.75
CA LYS A 56 24.38 -0.37 10.10
C LYS A 56 23.07 -0.81 10.74
N LEU A 57 21.98 -0.08 10.56
CA LEU A 57 20.64 -0.49 10.98
C LEU A 57 20.21 -1.79 10.31
N ALA A 58 20.34 -1.90 8.99
CA ALA A 58 20.00 -3.13 8.27
C ALA A 58 20.86 -4.33 8.73
N ALA A 59 22.15 -4.10 9.02
CA ALA A 59 23.03 -5.13 9.60
C ALA A 59 22.61 -5.53 11.02
N LEU A 60 22.25 -4.56 11.86
CA LEU A 60 21.80 -4.81 13.22
C LEU A 60 20.44 -5.52 13.25
N GLU A 61 19.53 -5.17 12.34
CA GLU A 61 18.25 -5.87 12.17
C GLU A 61 18.49 -7.32 11.78
N ALA A 62 19.36 -7.59 10.81
CA ALA A 62 19.73 -8.95 10.44
C ALA A 62 20.31 -9.73 11.63
N LEU A 63 21.20 -9.12 12.41
CA LEU A 63 21.75 -9.73 13.63
C LEU A 63 20.69 -9.98 14.72
N SER A 64 19.67 -9.12 14.82
CA SER A 64 18.60 -9.23 15.80
C SER A 64 17.72 -10.46 15.58
N ARG A 65 17.59 -10.90 14.33
CA ARG A 65 16.87 -12.12 13.94
C ARG A 65 17.52 -13.38 14.48
N TYR A 66 18.85 -13.38 14.59
CA TYR A 66 19.64 -14.51 15.09
C TYR A 66 20.09 -14.34 16.55
N GLY A 67 19.50 -13.37 17.28
CA GLY A 67 19.82 -13.12 18.69
C GLY A 67 21.24 -12.61 18.95
N LYS A 68 21.89 -11.99 17.95
CA LYS A 68 23.26 -11.46 18.04
C LYS A 68 23.33 -9.95 18.25
N ALA A 69 22.22 -9.23 18.06
CA ALA A 69 22.13 -7.79 18.28
C ALA A 69 22.06 -7.46 19.79
N ARG A 70 22.75 -6.38 20.18
CA ARG A 70 22.75 -5.83 21.56
C ARG A 70 22.51 -4.33 21.50
N GLY A 71 21.84 -3.76 22.51
CA GLY A 71 21.56 -2.33 22.60
C GLY A 71 22.82 -1.45 22.51
N ALA A 72 23.94 -1.92 23.07
CA ALA A 72 25.23 -1.23 22.99
C ALA A 72 25.74 -1.02 21.55
N MET A 73 25.34 -1.86 20.59
CA MET A 73 25.74 -1.74 19.18
C MET A 73 25.12 -0.52 18.48
N LEU A 74 24.08 0.09 19.07
CA LEU A 74 23.46 1.32 18.58
C LEU A 74 24.31 2.56 18.83
N GLY A 75 25.35 2.47 19.67
CA GLY A 75 26.18 3.63 20.04
C GLY A 75 26.91 4.29 18.86
N SER A 76 27.01 3.61 17.71
CA SER A 76 27.64 4.12 16.49
C SER A 76 26.65 4.59 15.42
N ILE A 77 25.36 4.72 15.77
CA ILE A 77 24.26 5.09 14.88
C ILE A 77 23.53 6.31 15.46
N THR A 78 23.33 7.35 14.65
CA THR A 78 22.56 8.53 15.08
C THR A 78 21.07 8.22 15.02
N ILE A 79 20.41 8.09 16.17
CA ILE A 79 18.98 7.74 16.26
C ILE A 79 18.11 8.96 15.92
N ALA A 80 17.61 9.01 14.69
CA ALA A 80 16.74 10.07 14.20
C ALA A 80 15.64 9.53 13.25
N PRO A 81 14.63 8.79 13.76
CA PRO A 81 13.64 8.11 12.92
C PRO A 81 12.91 9.02 11.91
N ASN A 82 12.65 10.27 12.30
CA ASN A 82 12.01 11.27 11.42
C ASN A 82 12.85 11.60 10.18
N GLN A 83 14.18 11.50 10.26
CA GLN A 83 15.12 11.82 9.18
C GLN A 83 15.53 10.59 8.36
N TRP A 84 15.17 9.40 8.82
CA TRP A 84 15.53 8.15 8.16
C TRP A 84 14.57 7.80 7.02
N PRO A 85 15.04 7.07 5.99
CA PRO A 85 14.14 6.49 4.99
C PRO A 85 13.23 5.44 5.64
N THR A 86 12.08 5.16 5.02
CA THR A 86 11.08 4.24 5.59
C THR A 86 11.64 2.84 5.83
N SER A 87 12.54 2.37 4.96
CA SER A 87 13.24 1.09 5.13
C SER A 87 13.99 1.00 6.47
N ALA A 88 14.67 2.07 6.86
CA ALA A 88 15.42 2.13 8.12
C ALA A 88 14.51 2.26 9.35
N VAL A 89 13.36 2.92 9.23
CA VAL A 89 12.36 2.97 10.31
C VAL A 89 11.72 1.59 10.53
N ILE A 90 11.49 0.82 9.45
CA ILE A 90 11.04 -0.58 9.55
C ILE A 90 12.11 -1.45 10.23
N ASP A 91 13.39 -1.31 9.82
CA ASP A 91 14.50 -2.01 10.46
C ASP A 91 14.57 -1.70 11.96
N TRP A 92 14.40 -0.42 12.30
CA TRP A 92 14.40 0.06 13.66
C TRP A 92 13.26 -0.51 14.51
N LEU A 93 12.03 -0.54 13.97
CA LEU A 93 10.89 -1.18 14.61
C LEU A 93 11.19 -2.65 14.93
N GLN A 94 11.77 -3.39 13.97
CA GLN A 94 12.10 -4.81 14.15
C GLN A 94 13.21 -5.03 15.19
N ILE A 95 14.26 -4.20 15.17
CA ILE A 95 15.31 -4.20 16.19
C ILE A 95 14.70 -3.99 17.57
N LEU A 96 13.87 -2.96 17.73
CA LEU A 96 13.21 -2.67 18.99
C LEU A 96 12.29 -3.81 19.44
N LYS A 97 11.61 -4.52 18.53
CA LYS A 97 10.81 -5.71 18.89
C LYS A 97 11.65 -6.83 19.49
N ARG A 98 12.89 -7.05 19.01
CA ARG A 98 13.74 -8.20 19.39
C ARG A 98 14.78 -7.89 20.48
N VAL A 99 15.34 -6.69 20.48
CA VAL A 99 16.46 -6.29 21.34
C VAL A 99 15.93 -5.58 22.58
N GLN A 100 15.99 -6.25 23.74
CA GLN A 100 15.33 -5.78 24.97
C GLN A 100 16.15 -4.73 25.75
N ASP A 101 17.47 -4.72 25.58
CA ASP A 101 18.40 -3.82 26.29
C ASP A 101 18.57 -2.44 25.63
N VAL A 102 17.69 -2.08 24.67
CA VAL A 102 17.70 -0.76 24.05
C VAL A 102 17.21 0.30 25.07
N PRO A 103 17.96 1.39 25.31
CA PRO A 103 17.49 2.47 26.18
C PRO A 103 16.20 3.10 25.67
N GLN A 104 15.25 3.41 26.56
CA GLN A 104 13.94 4.01 26.23
C GLN A 104 13.17 3.22 25.14
N ARG A 105 13.31 1.89 25.13
CA ARG A 105 12.74 0.99 24.11
C ARG A 105 11.27 1.25 23.82
N GLN A 106 10.42 1.35 24.84
CA GLN A 106 8.98 1.53 24.64
C GLN A 106 8.67 2.87 23.96
N GLN A 107 9.26 3.97 24.45
CA GLN A 107 9.11 5.28 23.83
C GLN A 107 9.56 5.29 22.36
N ARG A 108 10.65 4.59 22.04
CA ARG A 108 11.17 4.46 20.67
C ARG A 108 10.30 3.56 19.78
N LEU A 109 9.65 2.54 20.36
CA LEU A 109 8.66 1.74 19.65
C LEU A 109 7.45 2.59 19.26
N ASP A 110 6.94 3.39 20.20
CA ASP A 110 5.81 4.26 19.97
C ASP A 110 6.16 5.34 18.92
N GLU A 111 7.35 5.94 19.00
CA GLU A 111 7.86 6.87 18.00
C GLU A 111 7.96 6.23 16.60
N ALA A 112 8.59 5.05 16.48
CA ALA A 112 8.72 4.37 15.20
C ALA A 112 7.36 4.03 14.58
N ASN A 113 6.42 3.55 15.40
CA ASN A 113 5.04 3.29 14.96
C ASN A 113 4.35 4.56 14.47
N ASN A 114 4.46 5.68 15.21
CA ASN A 114 3.86 6.94 14.82
C ASN A 114 4.46 7.47 13.51
N VAL A 115 5.78 7.36 13.32
CA VAL A 115 6.44 7.75 12.07
C VAL A 115 5.95 6.90 10.90
N LEU A 116 5.86 5.58 11.06
CA LEU A 116 5.37 4.69 10.01
C LEU A 116 3.90 4.97 9.67
N LYS A 117 3.04 5.13 10.67
CA LYS A 117 1.62 5.48 10.48
C LYS A 117 1.45 6.84 9.81
N ALA A 118 2.25 7.84 10.18
CA ALA A 118 2.22 9.17 9.57
C ALA A 118 2.69 9.17 8.10
N ARG A 119 3.56 8.22 7.72
CA ARG A 119 4.02 8.08 6.32
C ARG A 119 3.04 7.30 5.46
N LEU A 120 2.18 6.47 6.04
CA LEU A 120 1.20 5.70 5.28
C LEU A 120 0.08 6.59 4.73
N SER A 121 -0.17 6.45 3.43
CA SER A 121 -1.29 7.07 2.75
C SER A 121 -2.09 6.01 1.99
N TYR A 122 -3.40 6.04 2.15
CA TYR A 122 -4.32 5.13 1.46
C TYR A 122 -5.01 5.92 0.35
N GLN A 123 -4.75 5.56 -0.90
CA GLN A 123 -5.35 6.17 -2.08
C GLN A 123 -6.12 5.10 -2.85
N GLY A 124 -7.45 5.16 -2.80
CA GLY A 124 -8.30 4.12 -3.37
C GLY A 124 -8.00 2.76 -2.73
N THR A 125 -7.61 1.78 -3.55
CA THR A 125 -7.22 0.42 -3.12
C THR A 125 -5.71 0.21 -3.01
N LYS A 126 -4.91 1.27 -3.10
CA LYS A 126 -3.44 1.20 -2.99
C LYS A 126 -2.95 1.83 -1.70
N VAL A 127 -1.90 1.24 -1.14
CA VAL A 127 -1.11 1.84 -0.06
C VAL A 127 0.16 2.44 -0.62
N LEU A 128 0.49 3.67 -0.21
CA LEU A 128 1.71 4.37 -0.59
C LEU A 128 2.37 4.98 0.64
N PHE A 129 3.67 5.25 0.55
CA PHE A 129 4.35 6.09 1.53
C PHE A 129 4.46 7.52 1.02
N SER A 130 4.22 8.51 1.87
CA SER A 130 4.41 9.93 1.53
C SER A 130 5.87 10.25 1.16
N THR A 131 6.83 9.46 1.65
CA THR A 131 8.27 9.60 1.38
C THR A 131 8.78 8.67 0.27
N GLU A 132 7.89 7.98 -0.46
CA GLU A 132 8.27 6.90 -1.38
C GLU A 132 9.23 7.34 -2.50
N ARG A 133 9.09 8.59 -3.01
CA ARG A 133 9.99 9.18 -4.01
C ARG A 133 11.43 9.28 -3.49
N ASP A 134 11.60 9.74 -2.26
CA ASP A 134 12.90 9.92 -1.62
C ASP A 134 13.50 8.61 -1.06
N ASP A 135 12.64 7.63 -0.79
CA ASP A 135 13.00 6.33 -0.23
C ASP A 135 13.37 5.28 -1.31
N TYR A 136 13.36 5.68 -2.59
CA TYR A 136 13.81 4.84 -3.70
C TYR A 136 15.35 4.75 -3.76
N TRP A 137 15.93 3.96 -2.85
CA TRP A 137 17.38 3.74 -2.79
C TRP A 137 17.74 2.45 -3.53
N TRP A 138 17.79 2.53 -4.86
CA TRP A 138 18.05 1.39 -5.74
C TRP A 138 19.36 0.66 -5.42
N TRP A 139 20.40 1.36 -4.94
CA TRP A 139 21.68 0.76 -4.55
C TRP A 139 21.60 -0.09 -3.27
N LEU A 140 20.56 0.11 -2.45
CA LEU A 140 20.21 -0.77 -1.33
C LEU A 140 19.08 -1.75 -1.70
N MET A 141 18.61 -1.73 -2.95
CA MET A 141 17.49 -2.53 -3.46
C MET A 141 16.18 -2.31 -2.69
N THR A 142 15.99 -1.10 -2.14
CA THR A 142 14.79 -0.70 -1.40
C THR A 142 13.92 0.25 -2.22
N ASN A 143 12.60 0.08 -2.12
CA ASN A 143 11.58 0.93 -2.73
C ASN A 143 10.26 0.77 -1.95
N GLY A 144 9.19 1.45 -2.37
CA GLY A 144 7.89 1.37 -1.70
C GLY A 144 7.29 -0.03 -1.65
N ASP A 145 7.48 -0.87 -2.67
CA ASP A 145 6.97 -2.25 -2.67
C ASP A 145 7.69 -3.09 -1.61
N VAL A 146 9.02 -3.03 -1.58
CA VAL A 146 9.84 -3.71 -0.57
C VAL A 146 9.47 -3.21 0.83
N ASN A 147 9.33 -1.90 1.01
CA ASN A 147 8.99 -1.31 2.30
C ASN A 147 7.59 -1.73 2.78
N THR A 148 6.62 -1.78 1.87
CA THR A 148 5.26 -2.22 2.20
C THR A 148 5.24 -3.70 2.61
N ALA A 149 5.93 -4.56 1.86
CA ALA A 149 6.06 -5.98 2.18
C ALA A 149 6.73 -6.22 3.54
N ARG A 150 7.85 -5.51 3.79
CA ARG A 150 8.59 -5.61 5.06
C ARG A 150 7.81 -5.02 6.23
N LEU A 151 7.03 -3.96 6.02
CA LEU A 151 6.14 -3.41 7.03
C LEU A 151 5.03 -4.41 7.38
N LEU A 152 4.39 -5.02 6.37
CA LEU A 152 3.39 -6.07 6.58
C LEU A 152 3.94 -7.23 7.42
N LEU A 153 5.17 -7.68 7.11
CA LEU A 153 5.88 -8.67 7.92
C LEU A 153 6.16 -8.21 9.36
N ALA A 154 6.48 -6.92 9.54
CA ALA A 154 6.85 -6.36 10.83
C ALA A 154 5.67 -6.14 11.77
N VAL A 155 4.45 -6.01 11.27
CA VAL A 155 3.29 -5.59 12.08
C VAL A 155 2.15 -6.61 12.13
N MET A 156 2.26 -7.75 11.42
CA MET A 156 1.18 -8.76 11.37
C MET A 156 0.83 -9.38 12.73
N ASP A 157 1.79 -9.44 13.65
CA ASP A 157 1.64 -9.98 15.00
C ASP A 157 1.38 -8.87 16.04
N ASP A 158 1.26 -7.61 15.59
CA ASP A 158 1.17 -6.44 16.46
C ASP A 158 -0.29 -6.05 16.73
N PRO A 159 -0.76 -6.12 17.99
CA PRO A 159 -2.13 -5.71 18.33
C PRO A 159 -2.43 -4.25 17.95
N ALA A 160 -1.42 -3.36 17.94
CA ALA A 160 -1.60 -1.94 17.60
C ALA A 160 -1.86 -1.69 16.11
N TRP A 161 -1.72 -2.72 15.27
CA TRP A 161 -1.93 -2.68 13.82
C TRP A 161 -3.12 -3.54 13.35
N LYS A 162 -3.84 -4.17 14.28
CA LYS A 162 -4.94 -5.10 13.97
C LYS A 162 -6.01 -4.49 13.05
N ASP A 163 -6.35 -3.21 13.25
CA ASP A 163 -7.39 -2.53 12.47
C ASP A 163 -6.90 -2.08 11.09
N ASP A 164 -5.57 -1.95 10.92
CA ASP A 164 -4.93 -1.50 9.69
C ASP A 164 -4.41 -2.65 8.83
N ILE A 165 -4.19 -3.84 9.41
CA ILE A 165 -3.51 -4.96 8.73
C ILE A 165 -4.21 -5.41 7.45
N GLY A 166 -5.55 -5.44 7.45
CA GLY A 166 -6.34 -5.81 6.27
C GLY A 166 -6.21 -4.77 5.15
N LYS A 167 -6.20 -3.47 5.51
CA LYS A 167 -6.01 -2.38 4.55
C LYS A 167 -4.59 -2.37 4.00
N LEU A 168 -3.60 -2.66 4.85
CA LEU A 168 -2.20 -2.77 4.46
C LEU A 168 -1.98 -3.94 3.49
N ALA A 169 -2.55 -5.12 3.77
CA ALA A 169 -2.45 -6.29 2.92
C ALA A 169 -3.15 -6.09 1.56
N ASN A 170 -4.39 -5.58 1.56
CA ASN A 170 -5.11 -5.27 0.32
C ASN A 170 -4.38 -4.17 -0.47
N GLY A 171 -3.98 -3.10 0.20
CA GLY A 171 -3.18 -2.02 -0.37
C GLY A 171 -1.90 -2.53 -1.01
N PHE A 172 -1.21 -3.48 -0.38
CA PHE A 172 0.02 -4.09 -0.88
C PHE A 172 -0.22 -4.96 -2.13
N ILE A 173 -1.27 -5.78 -2.14
CA ILE A 173 -1.68 -6.56 -3.33
C ILE A 173 -2.06 -5.61 -4.47
N GLY A 174 -2.78 -4.52 -4.17
CA GLY A 174 -3.18 -3.50 -5.13
C GLY A 174 -2.00 -2.75 -5.78
N ARG A 175 -0.78 -2.87 -5.25
CA ARG A 175 0.45 -2.34 -5.87
C ARG A 175 0.96 -3.20 -7.01
N GLN A 176 0.52 -4.45 -7.14
CA GLN A 176 0.96 -5.33 -8.21
C GLN A 176 0.53 -4.80 -9.60
N GLN A 177 1.41 -5.01 -10.58
CA GLN A 177 1.13 -4.79 -11.99
C GLN A 177 1.29 -6.14 -12.70
N ASN A 178 0.23 -6.60 -13.38
CA ASN A 178 0.20 -7.92 -14.02
C ASN A 178 0.58 -9.08 -13.07
N GLY A 179 0.20 -8.97 -11.79
CA GLY A 179 0.47 -10.00 -10.77
C GLY A 179 1.89 -9.98 -10.19
N ALA A 180 2.72 -8.97 -10.49
CA ALA A 180 4.07 -8.84 -9.95
C ALA A 180 4.32 -7.45 -9.37
N TRP A 181 5.26 -7.34 -8.43
CA TRP A 181 5.81 -6.05 -7.97
C TRP A 181 7.03 -5.66 -8.81
N HIS A 182 7.46 -4.40 -8.70
CA HIS A 182 8.41 -3.81 -9.65
C HIS A 182 9.80 -4.46 -9.68
N THR A 183 10.29 -5.01 -8.56
CA THR A 183 11.66 -5.54 -8.45
C THR A 183 11.69 -7.00 -7.99
N THR A 184 12.78 -7.71 -8.30
CA THR A 184 13.00 -9.09 -7.81
C THR A 184 12.99 -9.15 -6.28
N THR A 185 13.58 -8.15 -5.62
CA THR A 185 13.53 -8.02 -4.15
C THR A 185 12.12 -7.80 -3.64
N ALA A 186 11.31 -6.98 -4.33
CA ALA A 186 9.91 -6.76 -3.97
C ALA A 186 9.08 -8.04 -4.13
N ASN A 187 9.30 -8.82 -5.19
CA ASN A 187 8.61 -10.09 -5.38
C ASN A 187 8.98 -11.13 -4.32
N LEU A 188 10.27 -11.22 -3.94
CA LEU A 188 10.68 -12.11 -2.85
C LEU A 188 10.01 -11.72 -1.53
N TRP A 189 10.15 -10.46 -1.11
CA TRP A 189 9.57 -9.98 0.14
C TRP A 189 8.05 -10.05 0.12
N GLY A 190 7.43 -9.76 -1.02
CA GLY A 190 5.99 -9.82 -1.21
C GLY A 190 5.42 -11.23 -1.11
N GLY A 191 6.08 -12.21 -1.74
CA GLY A 191 5.70 -13.62 -1.60
C GLY A 191 5.79 -14.09 -0.14
N LEU A 192 6.93 -13.84 0.52
CA LEU A 192 7.12 -14.19 1.93
C LEU A 192 6.07 -13.51 2.85
N ALA A 193 5.75 -12.25 2.58
CA ALA A 193 4.77 -11.49 3.34
C ALA A 193 3.35 -12.07 3.20
N LEU A 194 2.92 -12.38 1.96
CA LEU A 194 1.60 -12.94 1.71
C LEU A 194 1.48 -14.39 2.20
N ASP A 195 2.51 -15.22 2.06
CA ASP A 195 2.51 -16.59 2.59
C ASP A 195 2.37 -16.60 4.11
N LYS A 196 3.13 -15.75 4.81
CA LYS A 196 2.99 -15.60 6.27
C LYS A 196 1.64 -15.03 6.66
N PHE A 197 1.18 -14.01 5.95
CA PHE A 197 -0.14 -13.43 6.19
C PHE A 197 -1.25 -14.50 6.06
N SER A 198 -1.22 -15.32 5.02
CA SER A 198 -2.19 -16.40 4.80
C SER A 198 -2.11 -17.45 5.91
N LYS A 199 -0.91 -17.86 6.33
CA LYS A 199 -0.73 -18.76 7.49
C LYS A 199 -1.33 -18.21 8.79
N VAL A 200 -1.22 -16.90 9.02
CA VAL A 200 -1.70 -16.25 10.27
C VAL A 200 -3.21 -15.99 10.24
N PHE A 201 -3.76 -15.51 9.11
CA PHE A 201 -5.13 -15.01 9.04
C PHE A 201 -6.11 -15.88 8.24
N GLU A 202 -5.61 -16.76 7.35
CA GLU A 202 -6.41 -17.48 6.35
C GLU A 202 -6.27 -19.00 6.45
N SER A 203 -5.86 -19.52 7.61
CA SER A 203 -5.62 -20.96 7.83
C SER A 203 -6.88 -21.83 7.71
N THR A 204 -8.07 -21.25 7.80
CA THR A 204 -9.35 -21.95 7.63
C THR A 204 -10.06 -21.46 6.36
N PRO A 205 -10.32 -22.34 5.39
CA PRO A 205 -11.08 -21.98 4.20
C PRO A 205 -12.45 -21.38 4.53
N VAL A 206 -12.82 -20.34 3.80
CA VAL A 206 -14.12 -19.70 3.95
C VAL A 206 -15.18 -20.58 3.30
N ALA A 207 -16.22 -20.93 4.05
CA ALA A 207 -17.35 -21.73 3.57
C ALA A 207 -18.68 -21.16 4.07
N GLY A 208 -19.80 -21.63 3.51
CA GLY A 208 -21.14 -21.21 3.91
C GLY A 208 -21.56 -19.91 3.22
N ILE A 209 -22.25 -19.02 3.96
CA ILE A 209 -22.90 -17.83 3.40
C ILE A 209 -22.42 -16.57 4.11
N THR A 210 -21.94 -15.58 3.37
CA THR A 210 -21.83 -14.20 3.86
C THR A 210 -23.08 -13.43 3.46
N ALA A 211 -23.84 -12.91 4.43
CA ALA A 211 -25.03 -12.11 4.18
C ALA A 211 -24.82 -10.66 4.64
N ALA A 212 -25.22 -9.70 3.82
CA ALA A 212 -25.26 -8.28 4.15
C ALA A 212 -26.70 -7.75 4.11
N THR A 213 -27.03 -6.90 5.08
CA THR A 213 -28.35 -6.29 5.19
C THR A 213 -28.24 -4.80 5.49
N LEU A 214 -28.97 -3.98 4.74
CA LEU A 214 -29.11 -2.54 4.95
C LEU A 214 -30.60 -2.20 4.83
N GLY A 215 -31.26 -1.97 5.96
CA GLY A 215 -32.71 -1.82 6.03
C GLY A 215 -33.42 -3.07 5.51
N ALA A 216 -34.29 -2.88 4.50
CA ALA A 216 -34.97 -3.97 3.82
C ALA A 216 -34.11 -4.65 2.74
N ALA A 217 -33.02 -4.00 2.29
CA ALA A 217 -32.15 -4.54 1.26
C ALA A 217 -31.28 -5.66 1.84
N LYS A 218 -31.22 -6.79 1.14
CA LYS A 218 -30.41 -7.95 1.51
C LYS A 218 -29.64 -8.43 0.29
N ALA A 219 -28.38 -8.82 0.51
CA ALA A 219 -27.58 -9.50 -0.49
C ALA A 219 -26.72 -10.56 0.20
N GLN A 220 -26.32 -11.59 -0.54
CA GLN A 220 -25.51 -12.67 0.01
C GLN A 220 -24.53 -13.23 -1.01
N VAL A 221 -23.42 -13.76 -0.51
CA VAL A 221 -22.46 -14.57 -1.24
C VAL A 221 -22.48 -15.97 -0.67
N ASP A 222 -22.73 -16.96 -1.53
CA ASP A 222 -22.61 -18.38 -1.22
C ASP A 222 -21.21 -18.85 -1.63
N TRP A 223 -20.38 -19.18 -0.65
CA TRP A 223 -18.98 -19.57 -0.87
C TRP A 223 -18.86 -20.89 -1.64
N ALA A 224 -19.90 -21.73 -1.70
CA ALA A 224 -19.91 -22.91 -2.56
C ALA A 224 -19.96 -22.56 -4.06
N ARG A 225 -20.38 -21.34 -4.40
CA ARG A 225 -20.45 -20.82 -5.78
C ARG A 225 -19.30 -19.90 -6.13
N VAL A 226 -18.44 -19.57 -5.16
CA VAL A 226 -17.23 -18.77 -5.39
C VAL A 226 -16.18 -19.68 -6.02
N GLU A 227 -15.73 -19.29 -7.20
CA GLU A 227 -14.76 -20.07 -7.96
C GLU A 227 -13.72 -19.18 -8.61
N ARG A 228 -12.55 -19.77 -8.89
CA ARG A 228 -11.43 -19.06 -9.51
C ARG A 228 -11.59 -19.06 -11.02
N VAL A 229 -11.50 -17.88 -11.61
CA VAL A 229 -11.59 -17.71 -13.07
C VAL A 229 -10.35 -18.30 -13.69
N LYS A 230 -10.55 -19.29 -14.58
CA LYS A 230 -9.46 -19.96 -15.29
C LYS A 230 -9.11 -19.16 -16.55
N THR A 231 -7.87 -19.29 -17.02
CA THR A 231 -7.42 -18.72 -18.30
C THR A 231 -8.20 -19.26 -19.50
N SER A 232 -8.83 -20.43 -19.36
CA SER A 232 -9.69 -21.06 -20.36
C SER A 232 -11.14 -20.56 -20.35
N ASP A 233 -11.55 -19.78 -19.35
CA ASP A 233 -12.94 -19.34 -19.23
C ASP A 233 -13.23 -18.19 -20.20
N ALA A 234 -14.35 -18.26 -20.92
CA ALA A 234 -14.81 -17.19 -21.82
C ALA A 234 -15.02 -15.83 -21.11
N ALA A 235 -15.18 -15.86 -19.77
CA ALA A 235 -15.28 -14.69 -18.91
C ALA A 235 -13.93 -14.00 -18.62
N GLY A 236 -12.79 -14.66 -18.88
CA GLY A 236 -11.44 -14.09 -18.70
C GLY A 236 -10.96 -13.24 -19.88
N ALA A 237 -11.84 -12.93 -20.84
CA ALA A 237 -11.50 -12.10 -21.99
C ALA A 237 -11.09 -10.68 -21.55
N PRO A 238 -10.02 -10.10 -22.11
CA PRO A 238 -9.65 -8.71 -21.83
C PRO A 238 -10.79 -7.76 -22.22
N ASN A 239 -11.02 -6.72 -21.40
CA ASN A 239 -12.00 -5.64 -21.61
C ASN A 239 -13.49 -5.97 -21.36
N GLN A 240 -13.81 -6.78 -20.34
CA GLN A 240 -15.20 -6.86 -19.88
C GLN A 240 -15.59 -5.60 -19.08
N THR A 241 -16.77 -5.05 -19.37
CA THR A 241 -17.33 -3.92 -18.63
C THR A 241 -18.29 -4.42 -17.56
N THR A 242 -18.01 -4.08 -16.30
CA THR A 242 -18.91 -4.30 -15.16
C THR A 242 -19.46 -2.96 -14.72
N ALA A 243 -20.76 -2.91 -14.40
CA ALA A 243 -21.38 -1.68 -13.86
C ALA A 243 -20.78 -1.28 -12.50
N PHE A 244 -20.27 -2.27 -11.74
CA PHE A 244 -19.64 -2.09 -10.44
C PHE A 244 -18.51 -3.12 -10.25
N GLY A 245 -17.38 -2.71 -9.66
CA GLY A 245 -16.21 -3.57 -9.40
C GLY A 245 -15.32 -3.79 -10.63
N ALA A 246 -14.12 -4.37 -10.42
CA ALA A 246 -13.23 -4.77 -11.51
C ALA A 246 -13.74 -6.05 -12.21
N PRO A 247 -13.60 -6.16 -13.55
CA PRO A 247 -13.99 -7.38 -14.26
C PRO A 247 -13.18 -8.60 -13.80
N ALA A 248 -13.76 -9.78 -13.98
CA ALA A 248 -13.15 -11.04 -13.60
C ALA A 248 -11.98 -11.38 -14.55
N SER A 249 -10.74 -11.16 -14.09
CA SER A 249 -9.53 -11.58 -14.82
C SER A 249 -9.11 -13.00 -14.40
N PRO A 250 -8.38 -13.74 -15.27
CA PRO A 250 -7.80 -15.02 -14.87
C PRO A 250 -7.01 -14.92 -13.57
N GLY A 251 -7.29 -15.82 -12.62
CA GLY A 251 -6.71 -15.79 -11.28
C GLY A 251 -7.57 -15.09 -10.21
N ASN A 252 -8.52 -14.23 -10.60
CA ASN A 252 -9.50 -13.62 -9.69
C ASN A 252 -10.61 -14.62 -9.32
N LEU A 253 -11.31 -14.31 -8.22
CA LEU A 253 -12.55 -15.00 -7.85
C LEU A 253 -13.73 -14.38 -8.60
N ARG A 254 -14.72 -15.22 -8.95
CA ARG A 254 -16.06 -14.79 -9.39
C ARG A 254 -17.11 -15.18 -8.36
N ASN A 255 -18.29 -14.55 -8.44
CA ASN A 255 -19.42 -14.73 -7.51
C ASN A 255 -19.11 -14.36 -6.05
N ASN A 256 -18.08 -13.55 -5.82
CA ASN A 256 -17.61 -13.12 -4.49
C ASN A 256 -17.98 -11.68 -4.15
N SER A 257 -18.87 -11.05 -4.92
CA SER A 257 -19.35 -9.68 -4.71
C SER A 257 -20.84 -9.65 -4.42
N MET A 258 -21.28 -8.60 -3.74
CA MET A 258 -22.69 -8.34 -3.44
C MET A 258 -23.00 -6.87 -3.67
N PHE A 259 -24.19 -6.59 -4.20
CA PHE A 259 -24.68 -5.22 -4.38
C PHE A 259 -25.88 -5.01 -3.47
N VAL A 260 -25.79 -4.00 -2.60
CA VAL A 260 -26.87 -3.63 -1.68
C VAL A 260 -27.34 -2.23 -2.05
N PRO A 261 -28.55 -2.07 -2.62
CA PRO A 261 -29.05 -0.75 -2.98
C PRO A 261 -29.33 0.11 -1.75
N TRP A 262 -29.22 1.43 -1.90
CA TRP A 262 -29.66 2.37 -0.87
C TRP A 262 -31.17 2.21 -0.61
N PRO A 263 -31.62 2.28 0.66
CA PRO A 263 -33.04 2.29 0.99
C PRO A 263 -33.74 3.47 0.30
N ASN A 264 -34.96 3.23 -0.17
CA ASN A 264 -35.87 4.27 -0.67
C ASN A 264 -37.18 4.21 0.12
N PRO A 265 -37.51 5.23 0.96
CA PRO A 265 -36.83 6.52 1.13
C PRO A 265 -35.44 6.39 1.80
N PRO A 266 -34.52 7.36 1.61
CA PRO A 266 -33.22 7.34 2.27
C PRO A 266 -33.37 7.42 3.79
N VAL A 267 -32.84 6.43 4.50
CA VAL A 267 -32.83 6.39 5.97
C VAL A 267 -31.39 6.18 6.43
N ARG A 268 -31.01 6.84 7.53
CA ARG A 268 -29.75 6.52 8.22
C ARG A 268 -29.87 5.12 8.80
N ASP A 269 -29.05 4.21 8.29
CA ASP A 269 -29.08 2.82 8.71
C ASP A 269 -27.67 2.25 8.83
N THR A 270 -27.55 1.07 9.43
CA THR A 270 -26.30 0.34 9.65
C THR A 270 -26.23 -0.86 8.72
N LEU A 271 -25.17 -0.95 7.92
CA LEU A 271 -24.88 -2.16 7.16
C LEU A 271 -24.43 -3.26 8.13
N LEU A 272 -25.25 -4.30 8.29
CA LEU A 272 -24.89 -5.48 9.05
C LEU A 272 -24.39 -6.55 8.09
N VAL A 273 -23.18 -7.06 8.33
CA VAL A 273 -22.61 -8.18 7.57
C VAL A 273 -22.33 -9.34 8.51
N THR A 274 -22.86 -10.51 8.18
CA THR A 274 -22.72 -11.72 8.97
C THR A 274 -22.14 -12.84 8.13
N GLN A 275 -21.12 -13.52 8.66
CA GLN A 275 -20.56 -14.73 8.07
C GLN A 275 -21.15 -15.94 8.80
N GLN A 276 -21.82 -16.81 8.06
CA GLN A 276 -22.36 -18.08 8.53
C GLN A 276 -21.60 -19.23 7.88
N GLY A 277 -20.67 -19.83 8.62
CA GLY A 277 -19.83 -20.94 8.15
C GLY A 277 -18.42 -20.87 8.74
N THR A 278 -17.49 -21.61 8.15
CA THR A 278 -16.08 -21.61 8.58
C THR A 278 -15.31 -20.46 7.95
N GLY A 279 -14.13 -20.17 8.51
CA GLY A 279 -13.24 -19.13 8.01
C GLY A 279 -13.70 -17.71 8.32
N LYS A 280 -12.85 -16.73 8.00
CA LYS A 280 -13.13 -15.30 8.18
C LYS A 280 -12.85 -14.57 6.87
N PRO A 281 -13.88 -14.27 6.06
CA PRO A 281 -13.66 -13.56 4.81
C PRO A 281 -13.23 -12.12 5.05
N TRP A 282 -12.31 -11.64 4.22
CA TRP A 282 -12.00 -10.21 4.14
C TRP A 282 -13.11 -9.48 3.37
N LEU A 283 -13.60 -8.39 3.95
CA LEU A 283 -14.64 -7.56 3.34
C LEU A 283 -14.03 -6.22 2.90
N THR A 284 -14.19 -5.91 1.61
CA THR A 284 -13.97 -4.55 1.10
C THR A 284 -15.33 -3.90 0.87
N LEU A 285 -15.55 -2.73 1.48
CA LEU A 285 -16.80 -1.97 1.35
C LEU A 285 -16.57 -0.74 0.47
N GLN A 286 -17.40 -0.61 -0.57
CA GLN A 286 -17.49 0.61 -1.37
C GLN A 286 -18.91 1.17 -1.27
N SER A 287 -19.01 2.47 -0.98
CA SER A 287 -20.26 3.22 -0.93
C SER A 287 -20.29 4.20 -2.10
N ILE A 288 -21.37 4.17 -2.88
CA ILE A 288 -21.54 5.02 -4.07
C ILE A 288 -22.85 5.78 -3.91
N ALA A 289 -22.78 7.10 -3.78
CA ALA A 289 -23.96 7.97 -3.66
C ALA A 289 -23.75 9.27 -4.46
N ALA A 290 -24.81 9.76 -5.08
CA ALA A 290 -24.84 11.11 -5.63
C ALA A 290 -25.02 12.10 -4.47
N ILE A 291 -23.93 12.77 -4.07
CA ILE A 291 -23.94 13.75 -2.99
C ILE A 291 -23.71 15.13 -3.60
N GLU A 292 -24.58 16.08 -3.30
CA GLU A 292 -24.37 17.48 -3.67
C GLU A 292 -23.19 18.07 -2.88
N LEU A 293 -22.23 18.66 -3.60
CA LEU A 293 -21.07 19.33 -2.99
C LEU A 293 -21.52 20.64 -2.36
N LYS A 294 -21.53 20.72 -1.03
CA LYS A 294 -21.89 21.96 -0.28
C LYS A 294 -20.74 22.96 -0.18
N ALA A 295 -19.50 22.50 -0.36
CA ALA A 295 -18.28 23.29 -0.32
C ALA A 295 -17.20 22.62 -1.19
N PRO A 296 -16.15 23.37 -1.62
CA PRO A 296 -14.98 22.77 -2.25
C PRO A 296 -14.38 21.65 -1.38
N PHE A 297 -14.04 20.54 -2.01
CA PHE A 297 -13.48 19.36 -1.35
C PHE A 297 -12.24 18.90 -2.11
N ALA A 298 -11.23 18.43 -1.38
CA ALA A 298 -10.01 17.88 -1.92
C ALA A 298 -9.65 16.57 -1.22
N ALA A 299 -9.33 15.53 -2.00
CA ALA A 299 -8.87 14.23 -1.51
C ALA A 299 -7.82 13.68 -2.48
N GLY A 300 -6.55 13.96 -2.21
CA GLY A 300 -5.43 13.68 -3.12
C GLY A 300 -5.27 14.74 -4.21
N TYR A 301 -6.37 15.26 -4.76
CA TYR A 301 -6.39 16.37 -5.70
C TYR A 301 -7.27 17.52 -5.22
N ALA A 302 -6.84 18.75 -5.52
CA ALA A 302 -7.67 19.93 -5.55
C ALA A 302 -7.73 20.44 -6.99
N ILE A 303 -8.93 20.49 -7.58
CA ILE A 303 -9.15 20.99 -8.93
C ILE A 303 -9.97 22.27 -8.85
N LYS A 304 -9.47 23.34 -9.46
CA LYS A 304 -10.18 24.62 -9.59
C LYS A 304 -10.48 24.88 -11.06
N LYS A 305 -11.75 25.02 -11.37
CA LYS A 305 -12.24 25.38 -12.71
C LYS A 305 -12.53 26.87 -12.75
N THR A 306 -11.87 27.57 -13.66
CA THR A 306 -12.12 28.98 -13.94
C THR A 306 -12.67 29.11 -15.36
N ILE A 307 -13.82 29.77 -15.50
CA ILE A 307 -14.47 30.00 -16.79
C ILE A 307 -14.37 31.48 -17.10
N THR A 308 -13.66 31.84 -18.17
CA THR A 308 -13.52 33.22 -18.62
C THR A 308 -14.13 33.39 -20.01
N PRO A 309 -14.96 34.41 -20.23
CA PRO A 309 -15.45 34.71 -21.56
C PRO A 309 -14.30 35.21 -22.46
N VAL A 310 -14.23 34.66 -23.67
CA VAL A 310 -13.31 35.09 -24.73
C VAL A 310 -14.05 35.95 -25.73
N GLU A 311 -15.25 35.52 -26.13
CA GLU A 311 -16.15 36.27 -27.00
C GLU A 311 -17.56 36.21 -26.41
N GLN A 312 -18.15 37.37 -26.14
CA GLN A 312 -19.50 37.49 -25.59
C GLN A 312 -20.32 38.46 -26.43
N ALA A 313 -21.49 38.03 -26.87
CA ALA A 313 -22.45 38.91 -27.54
C ALA A 313 -23.11 39.91 -26.56
N THR A 314 -23.23 39.56 -25.28
CA THR A 314 -23.71 40.47 -24.23
C THR A 314 -22.86 40.31 -22.97
N ALA A 315 -22.13 41.36 -22.60
CA ALA A 315 -21.28 41.34 -21.42
C ALA A 315 -22.05 40.92 -20.16
N GLY A 316 -21.50 39.94 -19.43
CA GLY A 316 -22.09 39.44 -18.18
C GLY A 316 -23.27 38.47 -18.33
N LYS A 317 -23.65 38.09 -19.57
CA LYS A 317 -24.66 37.05 -19.82
C LYS A 317 -24.13 36.02 -20.81
N TYR A 318 -24.39 34.74 -20.54
CA TYR A 318 -24.06 33.68 -21.49
C TYR A 318 -25.19 33.50 -22.50
N THR A 319 -24.85 33.68 -23.77
CA THR A 319 -25.75 33.52 -24.92
C THR A 319 -25.22 32.44 -25.87
N ARG A 320 -26.10 31.96 -26.73
CA ARG A 320 -25.73 30.96 -27.74
C ARG A 320 -24.72 31.57 -28.70
N GLY A 321 -23.57 30.91 -28.84
CA GLY A 321 -22.49 31.34 -29.74
C GLY A 321 -21.33 32.02 -29.02
N ASP A 322 -21.46 32.34 -27.73
CA ASP A 322 -20.35 32.86 -26.93
C ASP A 322 -19.22 31.82 -26.81
N VAL A 323 -17.99 32.30 -26.87
CA VAL A 323 -16.78 31.48 -26.72
C VAL A 323 -16.24 31.67 -25.32
N LEU A 324 -16.05 30.56 -24.60
CA LEU A 324 -15.54 30.53 -23.23
C LEU A 324 -14.21 29.79 -23.19
N ARG A 325 -13.26 30.33 -22.43
CA ARG A 325 -12.05 29.64 -22.04
C ARG A 325 -12.27 28.98 -20.68
N VAL A 326 -11.96 27.68 -20.62
CA VAL A 326 -12.01 26.90 -19.39
C VAL A 326 -10.58 26.59 -18.98
N THR A 327 -10.16 27.10 -17.82
CA THR A 327 -8.88 26.77 -17.21
C THR A 327 -9.12 25.80 -16.05
N LEU A 328 -8.43 24.67 -16.07
CA LEU A 328 -8.42 23.70 -14.98
C LEU A 328 -7.06 23.76 -14.27
N GLU A 329 -7.03 24.29 -13.06
CA GLU A 329 -5.85 24.24 -12.20
C GLU A 329 -5.92 22.97 -11.35
N VAL A 330 -4.88 22.15 -11.39
CA VAL A 330 -4.84 20.84 -10.72
C VAL A 330 -3.66 20.83 -9.76
N ASN A 331 -3.95 20.69 -8.46
CA ASN A 331 -2.94 20.54 -7.42
C ASN A 331 -3.03 19.11 -6.84
N ALA A 332 -1.94 18.37 -6.91
CA ALA A 332 -1.81 17.05 -6.31
C ALA A 332 -1.11 17.14 -4.95
N SER A 333 -1.52 16.34 -3.97
CA SER A 333 -0.88 16.30 -2.65
C SER A 333 0.38 15.43 -2.59
N ALA A 334 0.66 14.66 -3.64
CA ALA A 334 1.82 13.78 -3.77
C ALA A 334 2.12 13.53 -5.26
N ASP A 335 3.26 12.90 -5.56
CA ASP A 335 3.58 12.44 -6.91
C ASP A 335 2.59 11.34 -7.33
N MET A 336 1.88 11.58 -8.44
CA MET A 336 0.86 10.67 -8.95
C MET A 336 1.10 10.40 -10.43
N THR A 337 1.05 9.13 -10.83
CA THR A 337 1.20 8.70 -12.22
C THR A 337 -0.14 8.14 -12.73
N TRP A 338 -0.43 8.29 -14.02
CA TRP A 338 -1.63 7.76 -14.69
C TRP A 338 -2.96 8.34 -14.21
N VAL A 339 -3.14 9.65 -14.39
CA VAL A 339 -4.30 10.42 -13.91
C VAL A 339 -5.22 10.76 -15.07
N ALA A 340 -6.53 10.62 -14.86
CA ALA A 340 -7.55 11.07 -15.79
C ALA A 340 -8.40 12.18 -15.15
N ILE A 341 -8.61 13.27 -15.87
CA ILE A 341 -9.52 14.35 -15.49
C ILE A 341 -10.77 14.23 -16.35
N THR A 342 -11.92 14.15 -15.70
CA THR A 342 -13.22 14.17 -16.36
C THR A 342 -13.95 15.45 -15.97
N ASP A 343 -14.03 16.40 -16.90
CA ASP A 343 -14.83 17.63 -16.73
C ASP A 343 -16.09 17.53 -17.63
N PRO A 344 -17.24 17.11 -17.09
CA PRO A 344 -18.45 16.94 -17.88
C PRO A 344 -18.94 18.29 -18.43
N ILE A 345 -19.20 18.33 -19.73
CA ILE A 345 -19.73 19.53 -20.40
C ILE A 345 -21.24 19.62 -20.15
N PRO A 346 -21.76 20.76 -19.66
CA PRO A 346 -23.20 20.96 -19.50
C PRO A 346 -23.93 20.75 -20.82
N GLY A 347 -25.16 20.21 -20.80
CA GLY A 347 -25.87 19.76 -22.01
C GLY A 347 -26.16 20.82 -23.10
N ARG A 348 -25.82 22.10 -22.88
CA ARG A 348 -25.92 23.18 -23.88
C ARG A 348 -24.57 23.72 -24.35
N GLY A 349 -23.45 23.19 -23.84
CA GLY A 349 -22.10 23.55 -24.26
C GLY A 349 -21.57 22.59 -25.33
N LEU A 350 -20.67 23.08 -26.19
CA LEU A 350 -19.94 22.29 -27.17
C LEU A 350 -18.44 22.57 -27.03
N PHE A 351 -17.61 21.53 -27.16
CA PHE A 351 -16.15 21.66 -27.13
C PHE A 351 -15.62 22.09 -28.50
N ASP A 352 -14.92 23.23 -28.59
CA ASP A 352 -14.19 23.61 -29.80
C ASP A 352 -12.83 22.89 -29.82
N ARG A 353 -12.56 22.15 -30.91
CA ARG A 353 -11.35 21.33 -31.06
C ARG A 353 -10.13 22.10 -31.57
N ARG A 354 -10.25 23.40 -31.86
CA ARG A 354 -9.23 24.12 -32.65
C ARG A 354 -7.95 24.53 -31.89
N ASP A 355 -7.97 24.67 -30.56
CA ASP A 355 -6.82 25.20 -29.78
C ASP A 355 -6.56 24.47 -28.44
N GLY A 356 -6.60 23.14 -28.41
CA GLY A 356 -6.31 22.37 -27.19
C GLY A 356 -4.81 22.22 -26.89
N LEU A 357 -4.10 23.29 -26.50
CA LEU A 357 -2.74 23.16 -25.98
C LEU A 357 -2.78 22.83 -24.47
N LEU A 358 -2.30 21.64 -24.12
CA LEU A 358 -2.00 21.28 -22.73
C LEU A 358 -0.59 21.81 -22.40
N ASP A 359 -0.49 23.06 -21.94
CA ASP A 359 0.75 23.57 -21.37
C ASP A 359 0.92 23.04 -19.95
N GLY A 360 1.60 21.89 -19.83
CA GLY A 360 2.01 21.32 -18.54
C GLY A 360 3.50 21.59 -18.30
N VAL A 361 3.82 22.34 -17.24
CA VAL A 361 5.17 22.27 -16.64
C VAL A 361 5.19 21.03 -15.76
N ALA A 362 5.96 20.02 -16.18
CA ALA A 362 6.15 18.76 -15.47
C ALA A 362 7.12 18.89 -14.29
#